data_AF-A0A0D8YBA7-F1
#
_entry.id   AF-A0A0D8YBA7-F1
#
_cell.length_a   1.000
_cell.length_b   1.000
_cell.length_c   1.000
_cell.angle_alpha   90.00
_cell.angle_beta   90.00
_cell.angle_gamma   90.00
#
_symmetry.space_group_name_H-M   'P 1'
#
loop_
_entity.id
_entity.type
_entity.pdbx_description
1 polymer ?
#
loop_
_entity_poly.entity_id
_entity_poly.type
_entity_poly.pdbx_seq_one_letter_code
_entity_poly.pdbx_strand_id
1 'polypeptide(L)'
;MTFYTGSMKRRVGYEIGRDPMVDEVMRGWQRRYCQFMDTSICVTTFNVNGKTPPDVIHKWFSDANISDFYAIGLQEMDLSVGTYIIDNPKKVEEWINCIKASLPESADNYRVVSSMRLIGIFLVIFQSNFSCVKVSQISASYIATGISMFVNKLGNKGGTAISLRLNDTLVCFVNCHLAAGNEELDRRNQDFRDISQLTFAHGLSIYDHDAVFWFGDLNYRLKTENSGWSNEMVREIASSSKFPLLFQFDQLREQQAVGQVFVGFREPELLPFRPTYKYDVGTSSWDTIACRCATIFKRSKIKALAKAILAALARNNGFRIK
;
A
#
# COMPACT_ATOMS: atom_id res chain seq x y z
N MET A 1 -21.95 -19.42 -5.61
CA MET A 1 -21.69 -20.55 -6.53
C MET A 1 -20.21 -20.51 -6.86
N THR A 2 -19.48 -21.49 -6.35
CA THR A 2 -18.02 -21.51 -6.26
C THR A 2 -17.45 -22.16 -7.51
N PHE A 3 -16.61 -21.46 -8.27
CA PHE A 3 -15.77 -22.07 -9.31
C PHE A 3 -14.41 -21.40 -9.36
N TYR A 4 -13.51 -21.83 -8.48
CA TYR A 4 -12.09 -21.87 -8.79
C TYR A 4 -11.64 -23.32 -8.67
N THR A 5 -12.14 -24.18 -9.57
CA THR A 5 -11.39 -25.38 -9.94
C THR A 5 -10.23 -24.92 -10.80
N GLY A 6 -9.17 -24.44 -10.15
CA GLY A 6 -7.86 -24.32 -10.77
C GLY A 6 -7.36 -25.72 -11.10
N SER A 7 -7.83 -26.29 -12.21
CA SER A 7 -7.05 -27.26 -12.95
C SER A 7 -5.81 -26.49 -13.41
N MET A 8 -4.77 -26.50 -12.58
CA MET A 8 -3.43 -26.09 -12.94
C MET A 8 -2.88 -27.16 -13.89
N LYS A 9 -3.50 -27.30 -15.08
CA LYS A 9 -2.78 -27.84 -16.22
C LYS A 9 -1.66 -26.83 -16.44
N ARG A 10 -0.45 -27.15 -15.96
CA ARG A 10 0.78 -26.60 -16.53
C ARG A 10 0.62 -26.74 -18.03
N ARG A 11 0.26 -25.65 -18.73
CA ARG A 11 0.55 -25.56 -20.15
C ARG A 11 2.06 -25.47 -20.22
N VAL A 12 2.73 -26.62 -20.20
CA VAL A 12 4.08 -26.77 -20.72
C VAL A 12 3.91 -26.66 -22.23
N GLY A 13 3.61 -25.44 -22.71
CA GLY A 13 3.74 -25.13 -24.11
C GLY A 13 5.24 -25.18 -24.39
N TYR A 14 5.69 -26.13 -25.19
CA TYR A 14 7.04 -26.12 -25.73
C TYR A 14 7.19 -24.82 -26.54
N GLU A 15 7.93 -23.86 -25.99
CA GLU A 15 8.39 -22.68 -26.73
C GLU A 15 9.65 -23.11 -27.49
N ILE A 16 9.64 -23.00 -28.81
CA ILE A 16 10.78 -23.34 -29.65
C ILE A 16 12.02 -22.58 -29.16
N GLY A 17 13.05 -23.31 -28.72
CA GLY A 17 14.30 -22.75 -28.20
C GLY A 17 14.39 -22.63 -26.67
N ARG A 18 13.34 -22.98 -25.91
CA ARG A 18 13.35 -22.93 -24.44
C ARG A 18 13.35 -24.34 -23.86
N ASP A 19 14.50 -24.76 -23.35
CA ASP A 19 14.67 -26.05 -22.68
C ASP A 19 14.50 -25.86 -21.15
N PRO A 20 13.45 -26.43 -20.52
CA PRO A 20 13.23 -26.33 -19.08
C PRO A 20 14.41 -26.82 -18.22
N MET A 21 15.18 -27.80 -18.72
CA MET A 21 16.35 -28.33 -18.04
C MET A 21 17.50 -27.31 -18.05
N VAL A 22 17.66 -26.57 -19.15
CA VAL A 22 18.61 -25.45 -19.23
C VAL A 22 18.21 -24.34 -18.27
N ASP A 23 16.93 -23.97 -18.21
CA ASP A 23 16.43 -22.96 -17.26
C ASP A 23 16.70 -23.35 -15.80
N GLU A 24 16.52 -24.62 -15.45
CA GLU A 24 16.81 -25.12 -14.10
C GLU A 24 18.31 -25.10 -13.78
N VAL A 25 19.17 -25.53 -14.71
CA VAL A 25 20.63 -25.46 -14.56
C VAL A 25 21.09 -24.02 -14.44
N MET A 26 20.61 -23.12 -15.29
CA MET A 26 20.94 -21.70 -15.26
C MET A 26 20.51 -21.08 -13.94
N ARG A 27 19.30 -21.39 -13.43
CA ARG A 27 18.88 -20.96 -12.08
C ARG A 27 19.86 -21.43 -10.99
N GLY A 28 20.31 -22.68 -11.06
CA GLY A 28 21.34 -23.20 -10.15
C GLY A 28 22.68 -22.45 -10.25
N TRP A 29 22.95 -21.83 -11.40
CA TRP A 29 24.16 -21.06 -11.67
C TRP A 29 24.01 -19.55 -11.48
N GLN A 30 22.87 -19.04 -11.01
CA GLN A 30 22.64 -17.60 -10.84
C GLN A 30 23.80 -16.87 -10.15
N ARG A 31 24.39 -17.46 -9.10
CA ARG A 31 25.53 -16.84 -8.39
C ARG A 31 26.82 -16.72 -9.21
N ARG A 32 26.92 -17.39 -10.35
CA ARG A 32 28.09 -17.33 -11.26
C ARG A 32 28.02 -16.12 -12.21
N TYR A 33 26.83 -15.61 -12.49
CA TYR A 33 26.63 -14.57 -13.50
C TYR A 33 25.73 -13.41 -13.03
N CYS A 34 25.11 -13.51 -11.85
CA CYS A 34 24.38 -12.43 -11.20
C CYS A 34 25.12 -11.93 -9.96
N GLN A 35 25.08 -10.61 -9.76
CA GLN A 35 25.42 -9.99 -8.48
C GLN A 35 24.13 -9.63 -7.74
N PHE A 36 24.07 -9.93 -6.45
CA PHE A 36 22.93 -9.61 -5.60
C PHE A 36 23.33 -8.49 -4.65
N MET A 37 22.45 -7.51 -4.54
CA MET A 37 22.61 -6.36 -3.65
C MET A 37 21.38 -6.27 -2.76
N ASP A 38 21.60 -6.05 -1.46
CA ASP A 38 20.52 -5.73 -0.55
C ASP A 38 20.08 -4.27 -0.82
N THR A 39 18.78 -4.04 -1.00
CA THR A 39 18.20 -2.70 -1.19
C THR A 39 17.13 -2.47 -0.13
N SER A 40 17.17 -1.31 0.50
CA SER A 40 16.26 -0.93 1.57
C SER A 40 15.13 -0.04 1.04
N ILE A 41 13.88 -0.42 1.31
CA ILE A 41 12.70 0.29 0.84
C ILE A 41 11.79 0.59 2.03
N CYS A 42 11.63 1.87 2.36
CA CYS A 42 10.67 2.36 3.35
C CYS A 42 9.32 2.60 2.67
N VAL A 43 8.27 1.92 3.12
CA VAL A 43 6.90 2.13 2.62
C VAL A 43 6.07 2.73 3.74
N THR A 44 5.35 3.82 3.46
CA THR A 44 4.48 4.46 4.44
C THR A 44 3.17 4.93 3.81
N THR A 45 2.13 5.05 4.63
CA THR A 45 0.81 5.54 4.21
C THR A 45 0.23 6.55 5.18
N PHE A 46 -0.52 7.54 4.67
CA PHE A 46 -1.23 8.53 5.48
C PHE A 46 -2.49 9.08 4.83
N ASN A 47 -3.63 8.87 5.48
CA ASN A 47 -4.83 9.64 5.19
C ASN A 47 -4.74 11.02 5.87
N VAL A 48 -4.54 12.07 5.08
CA VAL A 48 -4.29 13.45 5.57
C VAL A 48 -5.57 14.23 5.84
N ASN A 49 -6.75 13.65 5.61
CA ASN A 49 -8.06 14.24 5.92
C ASN A 49 -8.22 15.69 5.38
N GLY A 50 -7.80 15.90 4.13
CA GLY A 50 -7.91 17.20 3.43
C GLY A 50 -7.07 18.33 4.03
N LYS A 51 -6.16 18.04 4.97
CA LYS A 51 -5.32 19.07 5.61
C LYS A 51 -4.21 19.54 4.67
N THR A 52 -3.86 20.81 4.78
CA THR A 52 -2.67 21.39 4.15
C THR A 52 -1.42 20.77 4.79
N PRO A 53 -0.37 20.47 4.00
CA PRO A 53 0.89 20.00 4.57
C PRO A 53 1.51 21.09 5.48
N PRO A 54 2.07 20.72 6.65
CA PRO A 54 2.97 21.59 7.38
C PRO A 54 4.33 21.68 6.68
N ASP A 55 5.24 22.53 7.14
CA ASP A 55 6.61 22.60 6.58
C ASP A 55 7.35 21.27 6.75
N VAL A 56 7.24 20.65 7.92
CA VAL A 56 7.88 19.37 8.26
C VAL A 56 6.93 18.53 9.14
N ILE A 57 6.92 17.22 8.92
CA ILE A 57 6.23 16.24 9.75
C ILE A 57 7.28 15.49 10.57
N HIS A 58 7.53 16.00 11.77
CA HIS A 58 8.50 15.41 12.69
C HIS A 58 8.15 13.97 13.05
N LYS A 59 9.19 13.14 13.19
CA LYS A 59 9.10 11.72 13.63
C LYS A 59 8.24 10.85 12.71
N TRP A 60 8.06 11.24 11.45
CA TRP A 60 7.45 10.35 10.45
C TRP A 60 8.42 9.24 10.04
N PHE A 61 9.67 9.60 9.73
CA PHE A 61 10.73 8.67 9.38
C PHE A 61 11.68 8.43 10.57
N SER A 62 12.40 7.32 10.52
CA SER A 62 13.40 6.99 11.54
C SER A 62 14.75 7.56 11.12
N ASP A 63 15.37 8.32 12.01
CA ASP A 63 16.72 8.87 11.79
C ASP A 63 17.82 7.79 11.90
N ALA A 64 17.49 6.60 12.42
CA ALA A 64 18.46 5.53 12.64
C ALA A 64 18.66 4.63 11.40
N ASN A 65 17.66 4.54 10.51
CA ASN A 65 17.66 3.62 9.38
C ASN A 65 17.30 4.34 8.09
N ILE A 66 18.30 4.91 7.44
CA ILE A 66 18.16 5.57 6.15
C ILE A 66 17.96 4.50 5.08
N SER A 67 16.87 4.60 4.32
CA SER A 67 16.55 3.68 3.22
C SER A 67 17.02 4.22 1.87
N ASP A 68 17.30 3.31 0.94
CA ASP A 68 17.58 3.64 -0.47
C ASP A 68 16.38 4.30 -1.14
N PHE A 69 15.18 3.79 -0.84
CA PHE A 69 13.92 4.25 -1.40
C PHE A 69 12.88 4.54 -0.32
N TYR A 70 12.05 5.54 -0.58
CA TYR A 70 10.87 5.85 0.24
C TYR A 70 9.65 5.92 -0.67
N ALA A 71 8.69 5.02 -0.48
CA ALA A 71 7.39 5.04 -1.15
C ALA A 71 6.32 5.53 -0.17
N ILE A 72 5.73 6.69 -0.45
CA ILE A 72 4.74 7.34 0.41
C ILE A 72 3.40 7.40 -0.30
N GLY A 73 2.38 6.84 0.33
CA GLY A 73 0.99 6.89 -0.13
C GLY A 73 0.17 7.83 0.74
N LEU A 74 -0.43 8.87 0.15
CA LEU A 74 -1.41 9.70 0.82
C LEU A 74 -2.83 9.36 0.35
N GLN A 75 -3.80 9.55 1.23
CA GLN A 75 -5.23 9.55 0.92
C GLN A 75 -5.87 10.83 1.44
N GLU A 76 -6.97 11.24 0.82
CA GLU A 76 -7.67 12.49 1.15
C GLU A 76 -6.76 13.73 1.08
N MET A 77 -5.77 13.74 0.17
CA MET A 77 -4.86 14.88 -0.03
C MET A 77 -5.60 16.17 -0.42
N ASP A 78 -6.73 16.01 -1.13
CA ASP A 78 -7.63 17.08 -1.45
C ASP A 78 -9.08 16.57 -1.39
N LEU A 79 -9.91 17.25 -0.61
CA LEU A 79 -11.35 16.99 -0.47
C LEU A 79 -12.19 18.02 -1.23
N SER A 80 -11.57 19.01 -1.89
CA SER A 80 -12.29 20.06 -2.59
C SER A 80 -12.99 19.53 -3.85
N VAL A 81 -14.21 20.02 -4.09
CA VAL A 81 -15.02 19.66 -5.27
C VAL A 81 -14.30 20.05 -6.57
N GLY A 82 -13.47 21.10 -6.53
CA GLY A 82 -12.66 21.55 -7.67
C GLY A 82 -11.67 20.50 -8.17
N THR A 83 -11.12 19.63 -7.31
CA THR A 83 -10.17 18.58 -7.71
C THR A 83 -10.76 17.53 -8.64
N TYR A 84 -12.09 17.40 -8.68
CA TYR A 84 -12.78 16.51 -9.63
C TYR A 84 -12.82 17.07 -11.05
N ILE A 85 -12.53 18.38 -11.21
CA ILE A 85 -12.67 19.11 -12.48
C ILE A 85 -11.31 19.71 -12.92
N ILE A 86 -10.50 20.19 -11.98
CA ILE A 86 -9.25 20.92 -12.23
C ILE A 86 -8.10 20.23 -11.49
N ASP A 87 -7.02 19.95 -12.22
CA ASP A 87 -5.76 19.49 -11.63
C ASP A 87 -5.15 20.62 -10.79
N ASN A 88 -4.78 20.32 -9.53
CA ASN A 88 -4.15 21.27 -8.62
C ASN A 88 -2.67 20.88 -8.43
N PRO A 89 -1.77 21.30 -9.34
CA PRO A 89 -0.35 20.94 -9.26
C PRO A 89 0.32 21.52 -8.01
N LYS A 90 -0.16 22.66 -7.50
CA LYS A 90 0.41 23.33 -6.33
C LYS A 90 0.35 22.46 -5.08
N LYS A 91 -0.79 21.79 -4.83
CA LYS A 91 -0.91 20.89 -3.67
C LYS A 91 0.02 19.68 -3.75
N VAL A 92 0.27 19.17 -4.96
CA VAL A 92 1.24 18.08 -5.16
C VAL A 92 2.63 18.55 -4.77
N GLU A 93 3.03 19.74 -5.24
CA GLU A 93 4.32 20.35 -4.93
C GLU A 93 4.48 20.60 -3.42
N GLU A 94 3.48 21.18 -2.76
CA GLU A 94 3.47 21.43 -1.31
C GLU A 94 3.67 20.12 -0.51
N TRP A 95 2.97 19.05 -0.87
CA TRP A 95 3.13 17.75 -0.22
C TRP A 95 4.49 17.10 -0.51
N ILE A 96 5.00 17.20 -1.74
CA ILE A 96 6.34 16.71 -2.07
C ILE A 96 7.40 17.43 -1.23
N ASN A 97 7.33 18.75 -1.14
CA ASN A 97 8.29 19.56 -0.38
C ASN A 97 8.23 19.23 1.11
N CYS A 98 7.03 19.14 1.69
CA CYS A 98 6.82 18.72 3.08
C CYS A 98 7.41 17.32 3.36
N ILE A 99 7.11 16.33 2.51
CA ILE A 99 7.63 14.97 2.69
C ILE A 99 9.16 14.98 2.57
N LYS A 100 9.71 15.65 1.55
CA LYS A 100 11.15 15.72 1.30
C LYS A 100 11.88 16.39 2.46
N ALA A 101 11.32 17.44 3.06
CA ALA A 101 11.85 18.10 4.26
C ALA A 101 11.69 17.27 5.54
N SER A 102 10.84 16.23 5.52
CA SER A 102 10.64 15.31 6.64
C SER A 102 11.53 14.07 6.58
N LEU A 103 12.13 13.76 5.42
CA LEU A 103 13.03 12.61 5.25
C LEU A 103 14.28 12.77 6.14
N PRO A 104 14.92 11.65 6.56
CA PRO A 104 16.11 11.70 7.40
C PRO A 104 17.25 12.46 6.72
N GLU A 105 18.05 13.19 7.49
CA GLU A 105 19.14 14.07 7.02
C GLU A 105 18.63 15.27 6.19
N SER A 106 19.38 15.67 5.16
CA SER A 106 19.03 16.81 4.31
C SER A 106 18.04 16.40 3.22
N ALA A 107 17.06 17.27 2.95
CA ALA A 107 16.15 17.14 1.81
C ALA A 107 16.92 16.97 0.49
N ASP A 108 18.06 17.64 0.32
CA ASP A 108 18.88 17.59 -0.90
C ASP A 108 19.53 16.24 -1.16
N ASN A 109 19.54 15.35 -0.15
CA ASN A 109 20.03 13.98 -0.30
C ASN A 109 19.04 13.08 -1.05
N TYR A 110 17.85 13.58 -1.43
CA TYR A 110 16.83 12.79 -2.09
C TYR A 110 16.33 13.43 -3.39
N ARG A 111 15.97 12.56 -4.34
CA ARG A 111 15.29 12.93 -5.58
C ARG A 111 13.94 12.23 -5.69
N VAL A 112 12.98 12.89 -6.32
CA VAL A 112 11.72 12.25 -6.72
C VAL A 112 12.01 11.33 -7.91
N VAL A 113 11.62 10.07 -7.80
CA VAL A 113 11.71 9.07 -8.87
C VAL A 113 10.46 9.15 -9.75
N SER A 114 9.29 9.13 -9.13
CA SER A 114 8.00 9.19 -9.80
C SER A 114 6.91 9.55 -8.81
N SER A 115 5.83 10.15 -9.29
CA SER A 115 4.61 10.38 -8.52
C SER A 115 3.37 10.16 -9.38
N MET A 116 2.27 9.79 -8.72
CA MET A 116 0.98 9.55 -9.36
C MET A 116 -0.15 10.00 -8.45
N ARG A 117 -1.14 10.69 -9.02
CA ARG A 117 -2.29 11.22 -8.28
C ARG A 117 -3.60 10.82 -8.96
N LEU A 118 -4.54 10.36 -8.13
CA LEU A 118 -5.95 10.21 -8.45
C LEU A 118 -6.77 10.97 -7.42
N ILE A 119 -7.23 12.18 -7.77
CA ILE A 119 -7.95 13.09 -6.87
C ILE A 119 -7.17 13.30 -5.56
N GLY A 120 -7.63 12.72 -4.44
CA GLY A 120 -6.97 12.79 -3.14
C GLY A 120 -6.04 11.61 -2.82
N ILE A 121 -5.87 10.65 -3.73
CA ILE A 121 -4.99 9.48 -3.58
C ILE A 121 -3.68 9.79 -4.28
N PHE A 122 -2.60 9.93 -3.53
CA PHE A 122 -1.30 10.36 -4.05
C PHE A 122 -0.23 9.35 -3.68
N LEU A 123 0.59 8.94 -4.65
CA LEU A 123 1.74 8.07 -4.43
C LEU A 123 2.98 8.79 -4.94
N VAL A 124 4.03 8.84 -4.13
CA VAL A 124 5.33 9.39 -4.51
C VAL A 124 6.45 8.47 -4.05
N ILE A 125 7.46 8.32 -4.90
CA ILE A 125 8.65 7.53 -4.61
C ILE A 125 9.86 8.45 -4.64
N PHE A 126 10.62 8.45 -3.56
CA PHE A 126 11.93 9.10 -3.44
C PHE A 126 13.04 8.06 -3.48
N GLN A 127 14.20 8.46 -4.00
CA GLN A 127 15.44 7.71 -3.90
C GLN A 127 16.51 8.57 -3.22
N SER A 128 17.30 7.96 -2.33
CA SER A 128 18.53 8.55 -1.79
C SER A 128 19.56 8.72 -2.90
N ASN A 129 20.19 9.90 -2.97
CA ASN A 129 21.27 10.20 -3.90
C ASN A 129 22.55 9.39 -3.62
N PHE A 130 22.64 8.78 -2.44
CA PHE A 130 23.72 7.85 -2.08
C PHE A 130 23.45 6.40 -2.52
N SER A 131 22.22 6.08 -2.96
CA SER A 131 21.88 4.74 -3.40
C SER A 131 22.55 4.42 -4.74
N CYS A 132 23.20 3.26 -4.83
CA CYS A 132 23.79 2.78 -6.08
C CYS A 132 22.79 2.08 -7.01
N VAL A 133 21.51 1.96 -6.61
CA VAL A 133 20.48 1.24 -7.36
C VAL A 133 20.05 2.06 -8.58
N LYS A 134 20.13 1.46 -9.76
CA LYS A 134 19.66 2.09 -11.00
C LYS A 134 18.15 1.95 -11.12
N VAL A 135 17.48 3.04 -11.47
CA VAL A 135 16.04 3.04 -11.74
C VAL A 135 15.80 3.20 -13.24
N SER A 136 14.95 2.35 -13.81
CA SER A 136 14.54 2.43 -15.22
C SER A 136 13.10 1.94 -15.41
N GLN A 137 12.57 2.01 -16.63
CA GLN A 137 11.24 1.49 -17.01
C GLN A 137 10.11 1.93 -16.06
N ILE A 138 10.07 3.22 -15.74
CA ILE A 138 9.06 3.79 -14.84
C ILE A 138 7.74 3.89 -15.61
N SER A 139 6.67 3.33 -15.05
CA SER A 139 5.30 3.49 -15.55
C SER A 139 4.35 3.69 -14.38
N ALA A 140 3.42 4.63 -14.52
CA ALA A 140 2.45 4.93 -13.48
C ALA A 140 1.04 4.87 -14.05
N SER A 141 0.09 4.39 -13.27
CA SER A 141 -1.30 4.19 -13.68
C SER A 141 -2.24 4.29 -12.47
N TYR A 142 -3.54 4.38 -12.72
CA TYR A 142 -4.55 4.46 -11.66
C TYR A 142 -5.87 3.81 -12.08
N ILE A 143 -6.68 3.41 -11.10
CA ILE A 143 -8.07 2.99 -11.27
C ILE A 143 -8.95 3.75 -10.28
N ALA A 144 -10.03 4.35 -10.78
CA ALA A 144 -11.08 4.98 -9.97
C ALA A 144 -12.23 4.00 -9.69
N THR A 145 -12.57 3.83 -8.41
CA THR A 145 -13.65 2.94 -7.93
C THR A 145 -14.73 3.69 -7.12
N GLY A 146 -14.77 5.03 -7.14
CA GLY A 146 -15.76 5.86 -6.43
C GLY A 146 -17.23 5.70 -6.89
N ILE A 147 -18.14 6.40 -6.19
CA ILE A 147 -19.61 6.25 -6.32
C ILE A 147 -20.09 6.44 -7.76
N SER A 148 -20.87 5.46 -8.22
CA SER A 148 -21.57 5.44 -9.50
C SER A 148 -22.98 5.98 -9.30
N MET A 149 -23.21 7.25 -9.63
CA MET A 149 -24.55 7.77 -9.83
C MET A 149 -24.57 8.42 -11.22
N PHE A 150 -24.99 7.62 -12.21
CA PHE A 150 -25.37 8.07 -13.56
C PHE A 150 -24.33 8.93 -14.30
N VAL A 151 -23.49 8.25 -15.10
CA VAL A 151 -22.54 8.84 -16.08
C VAL A 151 -21.36 9.57 -15.44
N ASN A 152 -20.16 9.00 -15.60
CA ASN A 152 -18.85 9.42 -15.07
C ASN A 152 -18.56 9.00 -13.61
N LYS A 153 -17.71 7.99 -13.47
CA LYS A 153 -17.11 7.55 -12.20
C LYS A 153 -16.36 8.73 -11.53
N LEU A 154 -16.98 9.41 -10.57
CA LEU A 154 -16.32 10.45 -9.77
C LEU A 154 -15.47 9.78 -8.68
N GLY A 155 -14.17 9.62 -8.98
CA GLY A 155 -13.22 8.73 -8.30
C GLY A 155 -12.61 9.23 -7.00
N ASN A 156 -13.42 9.39 -5.93
CA ASN A 156 -12.88 9.69 -4.59
C ASN A 156 -12.28 8.46 -3.87
N LYS A 157 -12.43 7.28 -4.48
CA LYS A 157 -11.91 5.97 -4.07
C LYS A 157 -11.26 5.30 -5.28
N GLY A 158 -10.31 4.42 -5.01
CA GLY A 158 -9.54 3.74 -6.05
C GLY A 158 -8.11 3.47 -5.64
N GLY A 159 -7.23 3.34 -6.62
CA GLY A 159 -5.81 3.07 -6.41
C GLY A 159 -4.93 3.77 -7.44
N THR A 160 -3.76 4.22 -6.99
CA THR A 160 -2.64 4.65 -7.82
C THR A 160 -1.53 3.61 -7.73
N ALA A 161 -0.83 3.38 -8.83
CA ALA A 161 0.28 2.45 -8.86
C ALA A 161 1.46 2.98 -9.67
N ILE A 162 2.68 2.63 -9.23
CA ILE A 162 3.92 2.92 -9.93
C ILE A 162 4.71 1.63 -10.07
N SER A 163 4.96 1.25 -11.32
CA SER A 163 5.88 0.21 -11.77
C SER A 163 7.24 0.84 -12.07
N LEU A 164 8.31 0.20 -11.64
CA LEU A 164 9.68 0.59 -11.98
C LEU A 164 10.63 -0.60 -11.87
N ARG A 165 11.71 -0.55 -12.65
CA ARG A 165 12.79 -1.53 -12.58
C ARG A 165 13.95 -0.99 -11.73
N LEU A 166 14.27 -1.72 -10.66
CA LEU A 166 15.43 -1.52 -9.79
C LEU A 166 16.54 -2.48 -10.21
N ASN A 167 17.59 -1.97 -10.85
CA ASN A 167 18.59 -2.78 -11.56
C ASN A 167 17.91 -3.76 -12.53
N ASP A 168 17.86 -5.05 -12.20
CA ASP A 168 17.19 -6.08 -13.00
C ASP A 168 15.90 -6.62 -12.35
N THR A 169 15.47 -6.06 -11.22
CA THR A 169 14.27 -6.46 -10.48
C THR A 169 13.11 -5.52 -10.79
N LEU A 170 11.97 -6.07 -11.21
CA LEU A 170 10.76 -5.31 -11.52
C LEU A 170 9.87 -5.19 -10.26
N VAL A 171 9.58 -3.95 -9.83
CA VAL A 171 8.89 -3.67 -8.57
C VAL A 171 7.66 -2.79 -8.80
N CYS A 172 6.55 -3.11 -8.14
CA CYS A 172 5.31 -2.34 -8.17
C CYS A 172 4.95 -1.81 -6.78
N PHE A 173 4.54 -0.54 -6.73
CA PHE A 173 3.96 0.09 -5.54
C PHE A 173 2.51 0.46 -5.84
N VAL A 174 1.59 0.03 -4.98
CA VAL A 174 0.15 0.32 -5.09
C VAL A 174 -0.30 1.02 -3.82
N ASN A 175 -0.78 2.26 -3.98
CA ASN A 175 -1.47 3.01 -2.94
C ASN A 175 -2.98 3.01 -3.24
N CYS A 176 -3.82 2.79 -2.24
CA CYS A 176 -5.27 2.83 -2.46
C CYS A 176 -6.05 3.50 -1.32
N HIS A 177 -7.28 3.88 -1.65
CA HIS A 177 -8.28 4.33 -0.69
C HIS A 177 -9.57 3.58 -1.04
N LEU A 178 -9.88 2.54 -0.27
CA LEU A 178 -11.05 1.67 -0.50
C LEU A 178 -12.30 2.24 0.18
N ALA A 179 -13.48 1.73 -0.17
CA ALA A 179 -14.76 2.18 0.36
C ALA A 179 -14.81 2.23 1.90
N ALA A 180 -15.32 3.35 2.40
CA ALA A 180 -15.45 3.62 3.83
C ALA A 180 -16.86 3.31 4.31
N GLY A 181 -17.00 2.87 5.57
CA GLY A 181 -18.29 2.49 6.16
C GLY A 181 -18.17 1.12 6.82
N ASN A 182 -18.87 0.89 7.92
CA ASN A 182 -18.75 -0.38 8.65
C ASN A 182 -19.33 -1.56 7.84
N GLU A 183 -20.42 -1.31 7.15
CA GLU A 183 -21.16 -2.30 6.35
C GLU A 183 -20.59 -2.48 4.92
N GLU A 184 -19.61 -1.67 4.53
CA GLU A 184 -19.05 -1.64 3.15
C GLU A 184 -17.97 -2.71 2.89
N LEU A 185 -18.06 -3.87 3.54
CA LEU A 185 -17.05 -4.95 3.41
C LEU A 185 -16.98 -5.48 1.98
N ASP A 186 -18.13 -5.84 1.39
CA ASP A 186 -18.19 -6.37 0.03
C ASP A 186 -17.72 -5.34 -1.00
N ARG A 187 -18.01 -4.05 -0.75
CA ARG A 187 -17.54 -2.97 -1.60
C ARG A 187 -16.02 -2.83 -1.55
N ARG A 188 -15.39 -2.93 -0.37
CA ARG A 188 -13.92 -2.95 -0.25
C ARG A 188 -13.28 -4.13 -0.98
N ASN A 189 -13.89 -5.31 -0.88
CA ASN A 189 -13.46 -6.49 -1.63
C ASN A 189 -13.56 -6.25 -3.15
N GLN A 190 -14.65 -5.61 -3.61
CA GLN A 190 -14.82 -5.24 -5.01
C GLN A 190 -13.79 -4.19 -5.46
N ASP A 191 -13.55 -3.14 -4.67
CA ASP A 191 -12.53 -2.13 -4.97
C ASP A 191 -11.14 -2.79 -5.12
N PHE A 192 -10.79 -3.74 -4.25
CA PHE A 192 -9.57 -4.52 -4.39
C PHE A 192 -9.53 -5.28 -5.71
N ARG A 193 -10.60 -5.99 -6.08
CA ARG A 193 -10.68 -6.74 -7.34
C ARG A 193 -10.51 -5.82 -8.56
N ASP A 194 -11.15 -4.66 -8.54
CA ASP A 194 -11.07 -3.67 -9.62
C ASP A 194 -9.64 -3.13 -9.77
N ILE A 195 -9.01 -2.71 -8.67
CA ILE A 195 -7.62 -2.18 -8.67
C ILE A 195 -6.63 -3.28 -9.08
N SER A 196 -6.90 -4.54 -8.74
CA SER A 196 -6.06 -5.69 -9.10
C SER A 196 -5.98 -5.93 -10.61
N GLN A 197 -6.93 -5.40 -11.39
CA GLN A 197 -6.92 -5.46 -12.85
C GLN A 197 -6.13 -4.31 -13.51
N LEU A 198 -5.49 -3.44 -12.71
CA LEU A 198 -4.70 -2.34 -13.23
C LEU A 198 -3.54 -2.86 -14.09
N THR A 199 -3.40 -2.26 -15.26
CA THR A 199 -2.30 -2.51 -16.20
C THR A 199 -1.49 -1.24 -16.42
N PHE A 200 -0.21 -1.45 -16.72
CA PHE A 200 0.76 -0.44 -17.11
C PHE A 200 0.97 -0.47 -18.63
N ALA A 201 1.94 0.31 -19.12
CA ALA A 201 2.32 0.30 -20.54
C ALA A 201 2.60 -1.13 -21.05
N HIS A 202 2.19 -1.40 -22.29
CA HIS A 202 2.36 -2.71 -22.96
C HIS A 202 1.62 -3.88 -22.29
N GLY A 203 0.61 -3.60 -21.45
CA GLY A 203 -0.23 -4.64 -20.84
C GLY A 203 0.39 -5.33 -19.64
N LEU A 204 1.53 -4.83 -19.13
CA LEU A 204 2.14 -5.32 -17.89
C LEU A 204 1.15 -5.18 -16.72
N SER A 205 0.81 -6.27 -16.04
CA SER A 205 -0.09 -6.24 -14.88
C SER A 205 0.68 -6.01 -13.57
N ILE A 206 -0.04 -5.67 -12.49
CA ILE A 206 0.54 -5.63 -11.14
C ILE A 206 1.25 -6.96 -10.80
N TYR A 207 0.68 -8.10 -11.16
CA TYR A 207 1.17 -9.41 -10.76
C TYR A 207 2.37 -9.92 -11.57
N ASP A 208 2.76 -9.23 -12.64
CA ASP A 208 3.95 -9.55 -13.45
C ASP A 208 5.27 -9.09 -12.83
N HIS A 209 5.19 -8.34 -11.73
CA HIS A 209 6.37 -7.82 -11.02
C HIS A 209 6.99 -8.89 -10.11
N ASP A 210 8.31 -8.78 -9.88
CA ASP A 210 9.05 -9.62 -8.94
C ASP A 210 8.70 -9.28 -7.48
N ALA A 211 8.29 -8.05 -7.20
CA ALA A 211 7.82 -7.61 -5.89
C ALA A 211 6.69 -6.58 -6.01
N VAL A 212 5.65 -6.73 -5.17
CA VAL A 212 4.51 -5.81 -5.10
C VAL A 212 4.30 -5.35 -3.66
N PHE A 213 4.34 -4.03 -3.47
CA PHE A 213 3.99 -3.38 -2.23
C PHE A 213 2.60 -2.79 -2.36
N TRP A 214 1.63 -3.32 -1.61
CA TRP A 214 0.27 -2.79 -1.60
C TRP A 214 -0.06 -2.20 -0.24
N PHE A 215 -0.45 -0.93 -0.23
CA PHE A 215 -0.69 -0.15 0.97
C PHE A 215 -1.73 0.93 0.72
N GLY A 216 -2.09 1.66 1.76
CA GLY A 216 -3.08 2.73 1.68
C GLY A 216 -4.10 2.70 2.83
N ASP A 217 -5.18 3.44 2.66
CA ASP A 217 -6.34 3.38 3.53
C ASP A 217 -7.32 2.33 3.02
N LEU A 218 -7.11 1.09 3.50
CA LEU A 218 -7.91 -0.06 3.09
C LEU A 218 -9.31 -0.08 3.70
N ASN A 219 -9.57 0.77 4.70
CA ASN A 219 -10.87 0.91 5.37
C ASN A 219 -11.51 -0.37 5.94
N TYR A 220 -10.83 -1.52 6.01
CA TYR A 220 -11.34 -2.69 6.74
C TYR A 220 -11.46 -2.39 8.23
N ARG A 221 -12.54 -2.88 8.85
CA ARG A 221 -12.94 -2.56 10.22
C ARG A 221 -12.87 -3.78 11.13
N LEU A 222 -13.06 -3.57 12.42
CA LEU A 222 -13.24 -4.67 13.37
C LEU A 222 -14.71 -5.10 13.38
N LYS A 223 -14.96 -6.39 13.25
CA LYS A 223 -16.27 -7.02 13.32
C LYS A 223 -16.53 -7.54 14.74
N THR A 224 -16.87 -6.63 15.66
CA THR A 224 -17.06 -6.95 17.08
C THR A 224 -18.52 -7.17 17.48
N GLU A 225 -19.47 -7.08 16.53
CA GLU A 225 -20.91 -7.18 16.80
C GLU A 225 -21.31 -8.47 17.53
N ASN A 226 -20.63 -9.58 17.22
CA ASN A 226 -20.86 -10.89 17.84
C ASN A 226 -19.79 -11.29 18.87
N SER A 227 -18.88 -10.38 19.24
CA SER A 227 -17.79 -10.70 20.17
C SER A 227 -18.19 -10.56 21.64
N GLY A 228 -19.36 -9.98 21.93
CA GLY A 228 -19.76 -9.60 23.27
C GLY A 228 -18.96 -8.40 23.84
N TRP A 229 -18.18 -7.70 23.01
CA TRP A 229 -17.42 -6.52 23.44
C TRP A 229 -18.21 -5.24 23.20
N SER A 230 -18.31 -4.40 24.23
CA SER A 230 -18.80 -3.03 24.05
C SER A 230 -17.74 -2.17 23.36
N ASN A 231 -18.15 -1.03 22.79
CA ASN A 231 -17.21 -0.08 22.19
C ASN A 231 -16.13 0.39 23.19
N GLU A 232 -16.51 0.52 24.46
CA GLU A 232 -15.61 0.90 25.56
C GLU A 232 -14.56 -0.19 25.79
N MET A 233 -14.95 -1.47 25.80
CA MET A 233 -14.02 -2.59 25.92
C MET A 233 -13.02 -2.62 24.75
N VAL A 234 -13.49 -2.42 23.52
CA VAL A 234 -12.60 -2.37 22.35
C VAL A 234 -11.60 -1.23 22.48
N ARG A 235 -12.02 -0.05 22.97
CA ARG A 235 -11.13 1.09 23.22
C ARG A 235 -10.11 0.81 24.32
N GLU A 236 -10.51 0.12 25.38
CA GLU A 236 -9.62 -0.27 26.48
C GLU A 236 -8.54 -1.26 25.98
N ILE A 237 -8.94 -2.27 25.21
CA ILE A 237 -8.01 -3.23 24.58
C ILE A 237 -7.07 -2.50 23.62
N ALA A 238 -7.62 -1.59 22.80
CA ALA A 238 -6.85 -0.74 21.89
C ALA A 238 -5.92 0.26 22.60
N SER A 239 -6.11 0.51 23.90
CA SER A 239 -5.26 1.40 24.69
C SER A 239 -4.23 0.65 25.54
N SER A 240 -4.49 -0.62 25.87
CA SER A 240 -3.70 -1.48 26.78
C SER A 240 -2.61 -2.31 26.11
N SER A 241 -2.25 -2.01 24.85
CA SER A 241 -1.23 -2.74 24.07
C SER A 241 -1.56 -4.22 23.79
N LYS A 242 -2.79 -4.67 24.09
CA LYS A 242 -3.28 -6.03 23.80
C LYS A 242 -3.86 -6.13 22.38
N PHE A 243 -3.21 -5.50 21.41
CA PHE A 243 -3.67 -5.42 20.01
C PHE A 243 -3.91 -6.77 19.34
N PRO A 244 -3.14 -7.84 19.61
CA PRO A 244 -3.38 -9.14 18.98
C PRO A 244 -4.79 -9.70 19.22
N LEU A 245 -5.44 -9.32 20.33
CA LEU A 245 -6.84 -9.70 20.59
C LEU A 245 -7.81 -9.09 19.58
N LEU A 246 -7.52 -7.88 19.08
CA LEU A 246 -8.34 -7.20 18.08
C LEU A 246 -8.24 -7.85 16.70
N PHE A 247 -7.10 -8.48 16.38
CA PHE A 247 -6.86 -9.08 15.06
C PHE A 247 -7.79 -10.25 14.74
N GLN A 248 -8.35 -10.90 15.76
CA GLN A 248 -9.35 -11.97 15.58
C GLN A 248 -10.65 -11.44 14.96
N PHE A 249 -10.89 -10.14 15.07
CA PHE A 249 -12.08 -9.47 14.54
C PHE A 249 -11.76 -8.56 13.35
N ASP A 250 -10.52 -8.55 12.86
CA ASP A 250 -10.12 -7.71 11.73
C ASP A 250 -10.65 -8.28 10.41
N GLN A 251 -11.52 -7.51 9.75
CA GLN A 251 -12.15 -7.93 8.49
C GLN A 251 -11.10 -8.25 7.40
N LEU A 252 -9.99 -7.52 7.31
CA LEU A 252 -8.99 -7.78 6.28
C LEU A 252 -8.33 -9.14 6.48
N ARG A 253 -7.92 -9.46 7.72
CA ARG A 253 -7.36 -10.78 8.05
C ARG A 253 -8.37 -11.91 7.80
N GLU A 254 -9.64 -11.72 8.15
CA GLU A 254 -10.72 -12.66 7.82
C GLU A 254 -10.81 -12.88 6.30
N GLN A 255 -10.92 -11.80 5.52
CA GLN A 255 -11.07 -11.87 4.06
C GLN A 255 -9.83 -12.42 3.34
N GLN A 256 -8.63 -12.17 3.87
CA GLN A 256 -7.39 -12.80 3.42
C GLN A 256 -7.38 -14.31 3.70
N ALA A 257 -7.77 -14.73 4.90
CA ALA A 257 -7.79 -16.13 5.30
C ALA A 257 -8.76 -16.96 4.46
N VAL A 258 -9.92 -16.40 4.10
CA VAL A 258 -10.89 -17.06 3.20
C VAL A 258 -10.57 -16.88 1.71
N GLY A 259 -9.44 -16.24 1.37
CA GLY A 259 -8.96 -16.09 -0.01
C GLY A 259 -9.79 -15.14 -0.88
N GLN A 260 -10.55 -14.22 -0.28
CA GLN A 260 -11.37 -13.25 -1.04
C GLN A 260 -10.54 -12.08 -1.57
N VAL A 261 -9.50 -11.68 -0.84
CA VAL A 261 -8.65 -10.53 -1.16
C VAL A 261 -7.20 -10.81 -0.84
N PHE A 262 -6.29 -10.11 -1.51
CA PHE A 262 -4.85 -10.14 -1.21
C PHE A 262 -4.24 -11.55 -1.15
N VAL A 263 -4.71 -12.49 -1.96
CA VAL A 263 -4.14 -13.84 -2.04
C VAL A 263 -2.68 -13.77 -2.44
N GLY A 264 -1.81 -14.44 -1.67
CA GLY A 264 -0.35 -14.43 -1.89
C GLY A 264 0.38 -13.21 -1.30
N PHE A 265 -0.35 -12.21 -0.78
CA PHE A 265 0.25 -11.16 0.01
C PHE A 265 0.45 -11.61 1.46
N ARG A 266 1.43 -11.03 2.12
CA ARG A 266 1.78 -11.28 3.52
C ARG A 266 1.70 -10.01 4.32
N GLU A 267 1.18 -10.12 5.51
CA GLU A 267 1.22 -9.07 6.51
C GLU A 267 2.00 -9.57 7.74
N PRO A 268 2.73 -8.71 8.47
CA PRO A 268 3.26 -9.08 9.77
C PRO A 268 2.19 -9.67 10.69
N GLU A 269 2.54 -10.75 11.39
CA GLU A 269 1.65 -11.40 12.37
C GLU A 269 1.36 -10.47 13.55
N LEU A 270 2.37 -9.71 13.98
CA LEU A 270 2.28 -8.73 15.05
C LEU A 270 2.44 -7.32 14.50
N LEU A 271 1.52 -6.43 14.87
CA LEU A 271 1.63 -4.99 14.63
C LEU A 271 1.87 -4.31 15.99
N PRO A 272 3.08 -3.78 16.26
CA PRO A 272 3.44 -3.21 17.55
C PRO A 272 2.94 -1.76 17.72
N PHE A 273 1.79 -1.43 17.13
CA PHE A 273 1.23 -0.08 17.13
C PHE A 273 -0.27 -0.10 17.40
N ARG A 274 -0.75 1.01 17.96
CA ARG A 274 -2.18 1.21 18.25
C ARG A 274 -2.98 1.27 16.96
N PRO A 275 -4.24 0.80 16.97
CA PRO A 275 -5.14 1.00 15.86
C PRO A 275 -5.21 2.48 15.45
N THR A 276 -5.12 2.81 14.16
CA THR A 276 -4.77 4.20 13.76
C THR A 276 -5.98 5.09 13.44
N TYR A 277 -7.19 4.69 13.79
CA TYR A 277 -8.41 5.47 13.55
C TYR A 277 -9.50 5.09 14.56
N LYS A 278 -10.41 5.99 14.96
CA LYS A 278 -10.45 7.44 14.68
C LYS A 278 -10.01 8.25 15.89
N TYR A 279 -9.25 9.31 15.65
CA TYR A 279 -8.75 10.24 16.66
C TYR A 279 -9.35 11.62 16.50
N ASP A 280 -9.48 12.34 17.62
CA ASP A 280 -9.78 13.77 17.62
C ASP A 280 -8.55 14.54 17.11
N VAL A 281 -8.77 15.42 16.14
CA VAL A 281 -7.70 16.15 15.43
C VAL A 281 -6.86 16.95 16.44
N GLY A 282 -5.54 16.80 16.34
CA GLY A 282 -4.58 17.48 17.23
C GLY A 282 -4.36 16.76 18.57
N THR A 283 -5.02 15.62 18.79
CA THR A 283 -4.89 14.83 20.02
C THR A 283 -4.46 13.39 19.74
N SER A 284 -4.10 12.66 20.79
CA SER A 284 -3.97 11.19 20.77
C SER A 284 -5.20 10.50 21.38
N SER A 285 -6.30 11.23 21.55
CA SER A 285 -7.54 10.76 22.14
C SER A 285 -8.47 10.20 21.07
N TRP A 286 -9.16 9.10 21.40
CA TRP A 286 -10.18 8.53 20.53
C TRP A 286 -11.31 9.52 20.28
N ASP A 287 -11.89 9.48 19.06
CA ASP A 287 -13.00 10.36 18.67
C ASP A 287 -14.17 10.25 19.65
N THR A 288 -14.51 11.39 20.25
CA THR A 288 -15.57 11.56 21.25
C THR A 288 -16.97 11.47 20.65
N ILE A 289 -17.14 11.74 19.35
CA ILE A 289 -18.42 11.73 18.61
C ILE A 289 -18.70 10.35 18.01
N ALA A 290 -17.68 9.61 17.58
CA ALA A 290 -17.81 8.27 17.02
C ALA A 290 -18.11 7.16 18.05
N CYS A 291 -18.60 7.51 19.25
CA CYS A 291 -18.99 6.62 20.35
C CYS A 291 -19.98 5.49 19.98
N ARG A 292 -20.55 5.49 18.78
CA ARG A 292 -21.52 4.47 18.32
C ARG A 292 -20.95 3.43 17.36
N CYS A 293 -19.74 3.60 16.84
CA CYS A 293 -19.21 2.73 15.79
C CYS A 293 -17.83 2.19 16.19
N ALA A 294 -17.71 0.88 16.41
CA ALA A 294 -16.48 0.12 16.63
C ALA A 294 -15.54 0.19 15.42
N THR A 295 -15.03 1.39 15.14
CA THR A 295 -14.29 1.69 13.92
C THR A 295 -12.84 1.89 14.28
N ILE A 296 -12.27 0.89 14.95
CA ILE A 296 -11.01 1.10 15.68
C ILE A 296 -9.79 0.81 14.81
N PHE A 297 -9.91 0.12 13.66
CA PHE A 297 -8.76 -0.06 12.76
C PHE A 297 -8.91 0.76 11.47
N LYS A 298 -8.06 1.78 11.28
CA LYS A 298 -7.47 2.07 9.96
C LYS A 298 -5.99 1.73 10.06
N ARG A 299 -5.32 1.65 8.91
CA ARG A 299 -3.86 1.64 8.79
C ARG A 299 -3.41 2.95 8.19
N SER A 300 -3.37 3.98 9.02
CA SER A 300 -3.06 5.37 8.71
C SER A 300 -2.48 6.09 9.94
N LYS A 301 -1.16 5.90 10.13
CA LYS A 301 -0.12 6.81 10.67
C LYS A 301 0.55 6.66 12.06
N ILE A 302 1.88 6.93 11.98
CA ILE A 302 2.94 7.34 12.92
C ILE A 302 3.12 6.56 14.22
N LYS A 303 3.84 5.44 14.12
CA LYS A 303 5.23 5.23 14.61
C LYS A 303 5.60 3.79 14.29
N ALA A 304 6.79 3.61 13.74
CA ALA A 304 7.41 2.35 13.39
C ALA A 304 6.68 1.51 12.32
N LEU A 305 7.33 1.38 11.15
CA LEU A 305 7.17 0.22 10.30
C LEU A 305 5.72 -0.06 9.85
N ALA A 306 5.15 0.81 9.00
CA ALA A 306 4.05 0.38 8.14
C ALA A 306 4.64 -0.59 7.10
N LYS A 307 5.00 -1.81 7.51
CA LYS A 307 5.30 -2.89 6.57
C LYS A 307 4.01 -3.08 5.78
N ALA A 308 4.08 -2.74 4.49
CA ALA A 308 3.02 -2.91 3.50
C ALA A 308 2.35 -4.27 3.63
N ILE A 309 1.12 -4.41 3.14
CA ILE A 309 0.65 -5.74 2.75
C ILE A 309 1.57 -6.16 1.60
N LEU A 310 2.47 -7.05 1.93
CA LEU A 310 3.66 -7.39 1.17
C LEU A 310 3.36 -8.64 0.35
N ALA A 311 2.96 -8.51 -0.91
CA ALA A 311 3.21 -9.61 -1.85
C ALA A 311 4.61 -9.41 -2.39
N ALA A 312 5.60 -9.92 -1.65
CA ALA A 312 6.65 -10.59 -2.40
C ALA A 312 6.00 -11.81 -3.03
N LEU A 313 5.48 -11.67 -4.25
CA LEU A 313 5.56 -12.76 -5.21
C LEU A 313 7.06 -12.95 -5.52
N ALA A 314 7.83 -13.40 -4.54
CA ALA A 314 9.21 -13.79 -4.73
C ALA A 314 9.18 -15.02 -5.63
N ARG A 315 9.07 -14.79 -6.94
CA ARG A 315 9.23 -15.80 -7.97
C ARG A 315 10.71 -16.16 -8.01
N ASN A 316 11.23 -16.86 -7.00
CA ASN A 316 12.55 -17.51 -6.97
C ASN A 316 13.78 -16.73 -7.53
N ASN A 317 13.72 -15.40 -7.70
CA ASN A 317 14.74 -14.58 -8.34
C ASN A 317 15.67 -13.87 -7.33
N GLY A 318 15.79 -14.39 -6.10
CA GLY A 318 16.76 -13.90 -5.13
C GLY A 318 16.36 -12.65 -4.34
N PHE A 319 15.13 -12.13 -4.49
CA PHE A 319 14.63 -11.04 -3.65
C PHE A 319 14.34 -11.54 -2.22
N ARG A 320 15.14 -11.09 -1.25
CA ARG A 320 14.94 -11.38 0.18
C ARG A 320 14.52 -10.11 0.89
N ILE A 321 13.35 -10.14 1.53
CA ILE A 321 12.86 -9.04 2.36
C ILE A 321 13.25 -9.34 3.80
N LYS A 322 14.06 -8.46 4.41
CA LYS A 322 14.33 -8.44 5.85
C LYS A 322 13.28 -7.54 6.54
#